data_AF-A0A6M0FUK0-F1
#
_entry.id   AF-A0A6M0FUK0-F1
#
_cell.length_a   1.000
_cell.length_b   1.000
_cell.length_c   1.000
_cell.angle_alpha   90.00
_cell.angle_beta   90.00
_cell.angle_gamma   90.00
#
_symmetry.space_group_name_H-M   'P 1'
#
loop_
_entity.id
_entity.type
_entity.pdbx_description
1 polymer ?
#
loop_
_entity_poly.entity_id
_entity_poly.type
_entity_poly.pdbx_seq_one_letter_code
_entity_poly.pdbx_strand_id
1 'polypeptide(L)'
;MAKGFGTQQEKQLGYILVLLPEAQAYAAKLSIDNHSEEDFLGITSSLEYAQVWKSQKQAKQAVEMYADFVLEQQEPGEEACVIIKCLKRKKDQLVTEYVETLYLLEFEL
;
A
#
# COMPACT_ATOMS: atom_id res chain seq x y z
N MET A 1 -9.50 35.62 -25.86
CA MET A 1 -9.60 34.14 -25.84
C MET A 1 -8.19 33.58 -25.64
N ALA A 2 -7.79 33.33 -24.40
CA ALA A 2 -6.47 32.77 -24.09
C ALA A 2 -6.64 31.29 -23.71
N LYS A 3 -5.82 30.47 -24.35
CA LYS A 3 -5.85 29.02 -24.42
C LYS A 3 -5.69 28.41 -23.02
N GLY A 4 -6.71 27.68 -22.56
CA GLY A 4 -6.58 26.74 -21.46
C GLY A 4 -5.67 25.58 -21.89
N PHE A 5 -4.36 25.77 -21.76
CA PHE A 5 -3.43 24.65 -21.73
C PHE A 5 -3.65 23.95 -20.40
N GLY A 6 -4.54 22.96 -20.42
CA GLY A 6 -4.73 22.03 -19.31
C GLY A 6 -3.43 21.28 -19.10
N THR A 7 -2.60 21.76 -18.19
CA THR A 7 -1.55 20.96 -17.57
C THR A 7 -2.25 19.69 -17.10
N GLN A 8 -1.89 18.52 -17.64
CA GLN A 8 -2.41 17.24 -17.14
C GLN A 8 -2.09 17.21 -15.63
N GLN A 9 -3.10 17.52 -14.82
CA GLN A 9 -2.93 17.69 -13.39
C GLN A 9 -2.55 16.34 -12.81
N GLU A 10 -1.47 16.34 -12.04
CA GLU A 10 -1.04 15.18 -11.28
C GLU A 10 -2.22 14.76 -10.38
N LYS A 11 -2.82 13.60 -10.66
CA LYS A 11 -4.02 13.15 -9.98
C LYS A 11 -3.63 12.18 -8.88
N GLN A 12 -3.85 12.58 -7.62
CA GLN A 12 -3.74 11.65 -6.50
C GLN A 12 -4.83 10.57 -6.63
N LEU A 13 -4.40 9.32 -6.62
CA LEU A 13 -5.28 8.15 -6.69
C LEU A 13 -5.65 7.65 -5.29
N GLY A 14 -4.72 7.75 -4.34
CA GLY A 14 -4.94 7.33 -2.95
C GLY A 14 -3.63 6.98 -2.26
N TYR A 15 -3.69 6.01 -1.35
CA TYR A 15 -2.58 5.52 -0.55
C TYR A 15 -2.42 4.02 -0.76
N ILE A 16 -1.19 3.54 -0.71
CA ILE A 16 -0.84 2.12 -0.80
C ILE A 16 0.05 1.74 0.39
N LEU A 17 0.10 0.45 0.69
CA LEU A 17 1.00 -0.11 1.69
C LEU A 17 2.10 -0.90 0.99
N VAL A 18 3.34 -0.62 1.34
CA VAL A 18 4.51 -1.43 1.00
C VAL A 18 4.86 -2.24 2.24
N LEU A 19 4.56 -3.54 2.20
CA LEU A 19 4.64 -4.47 3.31
C LEU A 19 6.07 -4.95 3.57
N LEU A 20 6.81 -5.20 2.49
CA LEU A 20 8.22 -5.57 2.53
C LEU A 20 8.96 -4.60 1.62
N PRO A 21 9.52 -3.49 2.18
CA PRO A 21 10.15 -2.44 1.38
C PRO A 21 11.26 -2.93 0.47
N GLU A 22 12.06 -3.88 0.94
CA GLU A 22 13.20 -4.43 0.20
C GLU A 22 12.75 -5.24 -1.02
N ALA A 23 11.70 -6.04 -0.84
CA ALA A 23 11.10 -6.86 -1.90
C ALA A 23 10.08 -6.10 -2.76
N GLN A 24 9.78 -4.83 -2.42
CA GLN A 24 8.70 -4.04 -3.03
C GLN A 24 7.35 -4.78 -3.03
N ALA A 25 7.06 -5.50 -1.94
CA ALA A 25 5.79 -6.20 -1.80
C ALA A 25 4.70 -5.21 -1.39
N TYR A 26 3.61 -5.14 -2.15
CA TYR A 26 2.46 -4.29 -1.90
C TYR A 26 1.28 -5.11 -1.38
N ALA A 27 0.51 -4.51 -0.49
CA ALA A 27 -0.79 -5.07 -0.12
C ALA A 27 -1.72 -5.05 -1.35
N ALA A 28 -2.44 -6.14 -1.57
CA ALA A 28 -3.40 -6.32 -2.65
C ALA A 28 -4.75 -6.75 -2.08
N LYS A 29 -5.83 -6.29 -2.70
CA LYS A 29 -7.17 -6.80 -2.38
C LYS A 29 -7.52 -7.88 -3.37
N LEU A 30 -7.57 -9.11 -2.89
CA LEU A 30 -8.09 -10.24 -3.64
C LEU A 30 -9.55 -10.43 -3.22
N SER A 31 -10.47 -9.87 -4.00
CA SER A 31 -11.85 -10.36 -3.95
C SER A 31 -11.89 -11.63 -4.79
N ILE A 32 -11.61 -12.78 -4.15
CA ILE A 32 -12.03 -14.06 -4.72
C ILE A 32 -13.56 -14.06 -4.61
N ASP A 33 -14.23 -14.56 -5.65
CA ASP A 33 -15.67 -14.55 -5.88
C ASP A 33 -16.56 -14.63 -4.62
N ASN A 34 -17.75 -14.03 -4.72
CA ASN A 34 -18.85 -13.85 -3.75
C ASN A 34 -19.35 -15.09 -2.95
N HIS A 35 -18.57 -16.16 -2.80
CA HIS A 35 -18.95 -17.41 -2.12
C HIS A 35 -18.04 -17.82 -0.96
N SER A 36 -16.99 -17.06 -0.66
CA SER A 36 -16.16 -17.26 0.53
C SER A 36 -16.26 -16.03 1.44
N GLU A 37 -16.77 -16.21 2.65
CA GLU A 37 -16.91 -15.18 3.70
C GLU A 37 -15.57 -14.78 4.34
N GLU A 38 -14.44 -15.13 3.72
CA GLU A 38 -13.10 -14.83 4.21
C GLU A 38 -12.51 -13.69 3.35
N ASP A 39 -12.34 -12.52 3.96
CA ASP A 39 -11.59 -11.42 3.39
C ASP A 39 -10.13 -11.85 3.17
N PHE A 40 -9.79 -12.31 1.96
CA PHE A 40 -8.44 -12.75 1.65
C PHE A 40 -7.49 -11.54 1.53
N LEU A 41 -6.45 -11.54 2.35
CA LEU A 41 -5.35 -10.57 2.32
C LEU A 41 -4.35 -10.99 1.24
N GLY A 42 -4.30 -10.22 0.15
CA GLY A 42 -3.42 -10.49 -0.97
C GLY A 42 -2.12 -9.69 -0.90
N ILE A 43 -1.08 -10.20 -1.57
CA ILE A 43 0.20 -9.50 -1.74
C ILE A 43 0.59 -9.55 -3.20
N THR A 44 1.13 -8.45 -3.71
CA THR A 44 1.58 -8.35 -5.09
C THR A 44 2.92 -7.63 -5.17
N SER A 45 3.77 -8.03 -6.10
CA SER A 45 4.98 -7.28 -6.46
C SER A 45 4.73 -6.22 -7.54
N SER A 46 3.50 -6.14 -8.07
CA SER A 46 3.14 -5.17 -9.11
C SER A 46 2.32 -4.03 -8.52
N LEU A 47 2.84 -2.81 -8.65
CA LEU A 47 2.17 -1.58 -8.23
C LEU A 47 0.78 -1.41 -8.88
N GLU A 48 0.58 -1.96 -10.09
CA GLU A 48 -0.69 -1.86 -10.82
C GLU A 48 -1.84 -2.62 -10.14
N TYR A 49 -1.52 -3.65 -9.36
CA TYR A 49 -2.48 -4.47 -8.62
C TYR A 49 -2.50 -4.14 -7.12
N ALA A 50 -1.75 -3.13 -6.68
CA ALA A 50 -1.75 -2.71 -5.29
C ALA A 50 -3.12 -2.19 -4.87
N GLN A 51 -3.56 -2.56 -3.67
CA GLN A 51 -4.77 -2.03 -3.06
C GLN A 51 -4.59 -0.55 -2.80
N VAL A 52 -5.57 0.25 -3.26
CA VAL A 52 -5.56 1.70 -3.10
C VAL A 52 -6.60 2.12 -2.08
N TRP A 53 -6.15 2.67 -0.95
CA TRP A 53 -6.99 3.27 0.07
C TRP A 53 -7.25 4.75 -0.23
N LYS A 54 -8.48 5.21 0.03
CA LYS A 54 -8.88 6.60 -0.28
C LYS A 54 -8.29 7.62 0.68
N SER A 55 -7.93 7.21 1.89
CA SER A 55 -7.34 8.08 2.91
C SER A 55 -6.19 7.39 3.64
N GLN A 56 -5.26 8.21 4.15
CA GLN A 56 -4.14 7.73 4.97
C GLN A 56 -4.66 6.99 6.22
N LYS A 57 -5.75 7.47 6.84
CA LYS A 57 -6.37 6.80 7.99
C LYS A 57 -6.79 5.36 7.66
N GLN A 58 -7.42 5.15 6.51
CA GLN A 58 -7.81 3.81 6.08
C GLN A 58 -6.58 2.93 5.80
N ALA A 59 -5.53 3.48 5.18
CA ALA A 59 -4.28 2.77 4.97
C ALA A 59 -3.64 2.35 6.31
N LYS A 60 -3.60 3.25 7.30
CA LYS A 60 -3.11 2.95 8.66
C LYS A 60 -3.89 1.81 9.32
N GLN A 61 -5.21 1.87 9.28
CA GLN A 61 -6.06 0.81 9.83
C GLN A 61 -5.82 -0.53 9.14
N ALA A 62 -5.51 -0.51 7.84
CA ALA A 62 -5.22 -1.73 7.11
C ALA A 62 -3.86 -2.36 7.45
N VAL A 63 -2.91 -1.61 8.02
CA VAL A 63 -1.60 -2.14 8.43
C VAL A 63 -1.79 -3.25 9.47
N GLU A 64 -2.75 -3.10 10.39
CA GLU A 64 -3.08 -4.12 11.39
C GLU A 64 -3.45 -5.46 10.75
N MET A 65 -4.12 -5.44 9.59
CA MET A 65 -4.51 -6.66 8.89
C MET A 65 -3.31 -7.42 8.32
N TYR A 66 -2.23 -6.73 7.99
CA TYR A 66 -1.02 -7.33 7.42
C TYR A 66 0.11 -7.48 8.45
N ALA A 67 -0.12 -7.10 9.71
CA ALA A 67 0.93 -7.04 10.71
C ALA A 67 1.59 -8.41 10.94
N ASP A 68 0.78 -9.45 11.16
CA ASP A 68 1.25 -10.83 11.36
C ASP A 68 2.08 -11.31 10.17
N PHE A 69 1.61 -11.07 8.94
CA PHE A 69 2.36 -11.41 7.73
C PHE A 69 3.72 -10.72 7.67
N VAL A 70 3.78 -9.41 7.95
CA VAL A 70 5.02 -8.64 7.88
C VAL A 70 6.01 -9.11 8.95
N LEU A 71 5.51 -9.44 10.14
CA LEU A 71 6.31 -9.98 11.25
C LEU A 71 6.86 -11.37 10.91
N GLU A 72 6.04 -12.28 10.37
CA GLU A 72 6.46 -13.63 9.96
C GLU A 72 7.54 -13.64 8.87
N GLN A 73 7.57 -12.61 8.01
CA GLN A 73 8.56 -12.49 6.92
C GLN A 73 9.82 -11.72 7.32
N GLN A 74 9.91 -11.20 8.55
CA GLN A 74 11.14 -10.54 9.00
C GLN A 74 12.29 -11.51 9.19
N GLU A 75 13.49 -11.06 8.86
CA GLU A 75 14.70 -11.74 9.31
C GLU A 75 14.96 -11.47 10.80
N PRO A 76 15.50 -12.44 11.55
CA PRO A 76 15.83 -12.25 12.96
C PRO A 76 16.79 -11.06 13.18
N GLY A 77 16.35 -10.06 13.95
CA GLY A 77 17.14 -8.86 14.27
C GLY A 77 16.87 -7.64 13.39
N GLU A 78 15.95 -7.74 12.42
CA GLU A 78 15.47 -6.61 11.63
C GLU A 78 14.15 -6.03 12.17
N GLU A 79 13.95 -4.72 11.97
CA GLU A 79 12.72 -4.06 12.38
C GLU A 79 11.62 -4.25 11.33
N ALA A 80 10.55 -4.95 11.70
CA ALA A 80 9.34 -5.04 10.89
C ALA A 80 8.78 -3.65 10.60
N CYS A 81 8.68 -3.26 9.33
CA CYS A 81 8.09 -1.98 8.98
C CYS A 81 7.22 -2.04 7.72
N VAL A 82 6.19 -1.20 7.73
CA VAL A 82 5.29 -0.97 6.59
C VAL A 82 5.41 0.48 6.18
N ILE A 83 5.63 0.72 4.88
CA ILE A 83 5.71 2.08 4.33
C ILE A 83 4.39 2.44 3.67
N ILE A 84 3.80 3.54 4.12
CA ILE A 84 2.66 4.17 3.46
C ILE A 84 3.18 5.10 2.39
N LYS A 85 2.72 4.90 1.15
CA LYS A 85 3.01 5.79 0.02
C LYS A 85 1.73 6.37 -0.56
N CYS A 86 1.80 7.60 -1.02
CA CYS A 86 0.76 8.25 -1.82
C CYS A 86 0.94 7.82 -3.27
N LEU A 87 -0.10 7.24 -3.87
CA LEU A 87 -0.12 6.86 -5.27
C LEU A 87 -0.71 8.00 -6.10
N LYS A 88 0.03 8.45 -7.12
CA LYS A 88 -0.41 9.47 -8.07
C LYS A 88 -0.30 8.95 -9.50
N ARG A 89 -1.10 9.52 -10.39
CA ARG A 89 -0.98 9.32 -11.84
C ARG A 89 -0.44 10.58 -12.49
N LYS A 90 0.64 10.44 -13.26
CA LYS A 90 1.29 11.50 -14.02
C LYS A 90 1.45 11.07 -15.48
N LYS A 91 0.71 11.71 -16.38
CA LYS A 91 0.78 11.44 -17.84
C LYS A 91 0.80 9.94 -18.18
N ASP A 92 -0.15 9.20 -17.61
CA ASP A 92 -0.32 7.74 -17.73
C ASP A 92 0.67 6.83 -16.98
N GLN A 93 1.64 7.39 -16.24
CA GLN A 93 2.51 6.63 -15.35
C GLN A 93 2.00 6.66 -13.90
N LEU A 94 2.06 5.52 -13.21
CA LEU A 94 1.89 5.43 -11.77
C LEU A 94 3.19 5.85 -11.08
N VAL A 95 3.09 6.81 -10.16
CA VAL A 95 4.22 7.28 -9.34
C VAL A 95 3.83 7.22 -7.87
N THR A 96 4.80 6.92 -7.02
CA THR A 96 4.61 6.85 -5.57
C THR A 96 5.42 7.92 -4.87
N GLU A 97 4.85 8.50 -3.83
CA GLU A 97 5.52 9.47 -2.95
C GLU A 97 5.48 8.93 -1.52
N TYR A 98 6.61 8.98 -0.83
CA TYR A 98 6.69 8.57 0.57
C TYR A 98 5.78 9.44 1.45
N VAL A 99 5.04 8.81 2.35
CA VAL A 99 4.21 9.52 3.34
C VAL A 99 4.75 9.25 4.74
N GLU A 100 4.87 7.99 5.12
CA GLU A 100 5.18 7.59 6.49
C GLU A 100 5.66 6.14 6.54
N THR A 101 6.50 5.82 7.53
CA THR A 101 6.87 4.45 7.91
C THR A 101 6.23 4.13 9.24
N LEU A 102 5.62 2.96 9.35
CA LEU A 102 5.11 2.40 10.59
C LEU A 102 5.95 1.18 10.95
N TYR A 103 6.51 1.19 12.15
CA TYR A 103 7.25 0.06 12.70
C TYR A 103 6.28 -0.82 13.48
N LEU A 104 6.32 -2.12 13.21
CA LEU A 104 5.59 -3.14 13.94
C LEU A 104 6.50 -3.62 15.07
N LEU A 105 6.00 -3.52 16.30
CA LEU A 105 6.68 -4.03 17.46
C LEU A 105 6.19 -5.46 17.70
N GLU A 106 7.13 -6.40 17.75
CA GLU A 106 6.85 -7.74 18.27
C GLU A 106 6.54 -7.56 19.77
N PHE A 107 5.28 -7.72 20.18
CA PHE A 107 4.95 -7.82 21.59
C PHE A 107 5.29 -9.24 22.02
N GLU A 108 6.42 -9.41 22.70
CA GLU A 108 6.69 -10.63 23.48
C GLU A 108 5.53 -10.83 24.48
N LEU A 109 4.75 -11.91 24.29
CA LEU A 109 3.77 -12.40 25.26
C LEU A 109 4.43 -13.24 26.34
#